data_AF-A0A9C9YXN4-F1
#
_entry.id   AF-A0A9C9YXN4-F1
#
_cell.length_a   1.000
_cell.length_b   1.000
_cell.length_c   1.000
_cell.angle_alpha   90.00
_cell.angle_beta   90.00
_cell.angle_gamma   90.00
#
_symmetry.space_group_name_H-M   'P 1'
#
loop_
_entity.id
_entity.type
_entity.pdbx_description
1 polymer ?
#
loop_
_entity_poly.entity_id
_entity_poly.type
_entity_poly.pdbx_seq_one_letter_code
_entity_poly.pdbx_strand_id
1 'polypeptide(L)'
;MSMRFFLIAGLLMAIVLPGQAAEWRQQLSNGQPVSVDTRTNRVRVWNSDGESMPLWDGVHRLSDGSTITVRRGLVVPTESIISARDRKPPRRRNPPRDFSCRELIGKVCGEQRQCASMEPCRLAGQLSRFEAEERAALQSSGQASAIGTVPAQCRQALADEAQFPPCQKLPPRESLTACGRLERRVCGDAAQCAGDEACQLARQLEKTELDERVAAGDMKKDTPASADCRRALRDSVAFPECGFWRRLLGR
;
A
#
# COMPACT_ATOMS: atom_id res chain seq x y z
N MET A 1 14.86 57.35 -7.20
CA MET A 1 13.51 57.87 -6.85
C MET A 1 12.60 56.65 -6.69
N SER A 2 12.51 56.05 -5.49
CA SER A 2 11.47 56.32 -4.47
C SER A 2 10.04 56.26 -5.04
N MET A 3 9.32 55.15 -4.82
CA MET A 3 8.24 54.95 -3.80
C MET A 3 6.84 55.13 -4.47
N ARG A 4 5.84 54.24 -4.39
CA ARG A 4 5.09 53.80 -3.19
C ARG A 4 4.15 52.61 -3.46
N PHE A 5 3.96 51.85 -2.39
CA PHE A 5 2.95 50.83 -2.08
C PHE A 5 1.50 51.21 -2.40
N PHE A 6 0.69 50.21 -2.79
CA PHE A 6 -0.68 50.04 -2.27
C PHE A 6 -0.93 48.55 -1.98
N LEU A 7 -1.21 48.27 -0.70
CA LEU A 7 -1.68 46.99 -0.16
C LEU A 7 -3.12 46.74 -0.60
N ILE A 8 -3.42 45.55 -1.13
CA ILE A 8 -4.77 44.97 -1.06
C ILE A 8 -4.62 43.55 -0.53
N ALA A 9 -4.95 43.39 0.75
CA ALA A 9 -5.11 42.11 1.41
C ALA A 9 -6.41 41.45 0.92
N GLY A 10 -6.30 40.45 0.05
CA GLY A 10 -7.40 39.62 -0.41
C GLY A 10 -7.44 38.30 0.36
N LEU A 11 -8.26 38.23 1.41
CA LEU A 11 -8.56 37.04 2.20
C LEU A 11 -9.26 35.99 1.31
N LEU A 12 -8.53 34.97 0.84
CA LEU A 12 -9.08 33.85 0.06
C LEU A 12 -9.71 32.83 1.02
N MET A 13 -11.02 32.96 1.22
CA MET A 13 -11.88 32.00 1.91
C MET A 13 -11.90 30.67 1.13
N ALA A 14 -11.38 29.60 1.74
CA ALA A 14 -11.44 28.25 1.18
C ALA A 14 -12.89 27.73 1.26
N ILE A 15 -13.56 27.65 0.11
CA ILE A 15 -14.89 27.05 0.00
C ILE A 15 -14.73 25.53 0.14
N VAL A 16 -15.09 25.01 1.31
CA VAL A 16 -15.22 23.57 1.57
C VAL A 16 -16.50 23.07 0.90
N LEU A 17 -16.38 22.36 -0.23
CA LEU A 17 -17.53 21.70 -0.86
C LEU A 17 -17.84 20.39 -0.11
N PRO A 18 -19.04 20.25 0.51
CA PRO A 18 -19.43 19.04 1.21
C PRO A 18 -19.60 17.87 0.23
N GLY A 19 -19.25 16.66 0.68
CA GLY A 19 -19.38 15.43 -0.11
C GLY A 19 -20.79 15.27 -0.66
N GLN A 20 -20.90 15.15 -1.99
CA GLN A 20 -22.19 15.04 -2.66
C GLN A 20 -22.85 13.70 -2.32
N ALA A 21 -23.83 13.74 -1.42
CA ALA A 21 -24.79 12.65 -1.25
C ALA A 21 -25.52 12.42 -2.58
N ALA A 22 -26.01 11.20 -2.81
CA ALA A 22 -26.88 10.93 -3.95
C ALA A 22 -28.13 11.80 -3.79
N GLU A 23 -28.27 12.81 -4.66
CA GLU A 23 -29.23 13.89 -4.48
C GLU A 23 -30.08 14.02 -5.74
N TRP A 24 -31.39 13.98 -5.54
CA TRP A 24 -32.38 14.31 -6.57
C TRP A 24 -32.75 15.78 -6.41
N ARG A 25 -32.76 16.56 -7.50
CA ARG A 25 -33.01 18.01 -7.48
C ARG A 25 -34.09 18.39 -8.48
N GLN A 26 -34.99 19.28 -8.08
CA GLN A 26 -36.05 19.86 -8.91
C GLN A 26 -36.38 21.28 -8.42
N GLN A 27 -37.41 21.90 -9.02
CA GLN A 27 -37.99 23.14 -8.52
C GLN A 27 -39.46 22.95 -8.15
N LEU A 28 -39.89 23.59 -7.07
CA LEU A 28 -41.30 23.75 -6.73
C LEU A 28 -41.98 24.66 -7.76
N SER A 29 -43.31 24.60 -7.86
CA SER A 29 -44.09 25.43 -8.80
C SER A 29 -43.94 26.94 -8.57
N ASN A 30 -43.46 27.36 -7.40
CA ASN A 30 -43.13 28.74 -7.07
C ASN A 30 -41.68 29.12 -7.40
N GLY A 31 -40.92 28.24 -8.07
CA GLY A 31 -39.53 28.46 -8.48
C GLY A 31 -38.48 28.15 -7.41
N GLN A 32 -38.87 27.78 -6.19
CA GLN A 32 -37.90 27.44 -5.15
C GLN A 32 -37.17 26.13 -5.46
N PRO A 33 -35.83 26.08 -5.37
CA PRO A 33 -35.09 24.84 -5.50
C PRO A 33 -35.45 23.87 -4.39
N VAL A 34 -35.69 22.61 -4.76
CA VAL A 34 -35.94 21.50 -3.83
C VAL A 34 -34.96 20.38 -4.13
N SER A 35 -34.45 19.75 -3.08
CA SER A 35 -33.66 18.54 -3.21
C SER A 35 -34.02 17.48 -2.20
N VAL A 36 -33.74 16.24 -2.58
CA VAL A 36 -34.01 15.05 -1.80
C VAL A 36 -32.74 14.22 -1.75
N ASP A 37 -32.25 13.96 -0.54
CA ASP A 37 -31.24 12.93 -0.32
C ASP A 37 -31.89 11.58 -0.65
N THR A 38 -31.46 10.95 -1.74
CA THR A 38 -32.11 9.74 -2.24
C THR A 38 -31.87 8.52 -1.34
N ARG A 39 -30.89 8.57 -0.42
CA ARG A 39 -30.65 7.52 0.59
C ARG A 39 -31.58 7.65 1.79
N THR A 40 -31.83 8.86 2.25
CA THR A 40 -32.57 9.11 3.50
C THR A 40 -33.98 9.66 3.29
N ASN A 41 -34.31 10.04 2.05
CA ASN A 41 -35.54 10.75 1.65
C ASN A 41 -35.76 12.10 2.32
N ARG A 42 -34.73 12.65 2.97
CA ARG A 42 -34.83 13.98 3.57
C ARG A 42 -34.93 15.03 2.48
N VAL A 43 -35.96 15.86 2.60
CA VAL A 43 -36.21 16.98 1.68
C VAL A 43 -35.68 18.28 2.26
N ARG A 44 -35.08 19.06 1.38
CA ARG A 44 -34.61 20.42 1.66
C ARG A 44 -35.08 21.35 0.57
N VAL A 45 -35.42 22.57 0.97
CA VAL A 45 -35.68 23.70 0.08
C VAL A 45 -34.73 24.84 0.40
N TRP A 46 -34.47 25.68 -0.59
CA TRP A 46 -33.64 26.87 -0.42
C TRP A 46 -34.51 28.12 -0.52
N ASN A 47 -34.32 29.05 0.42
CA ASN A 47 -34.90 30.38 0.33
C ASN A 47 -34.11 31.27 -0.65
N SER A 48 -34.58 32.49 -0.88
CA SER A 48 -33.89 33.49 -1.71
C SER A 48 -32.51 33.86 -1.18
N ASP A 49 -32.29 33.68 0.12
CA ASP A 49 -31.05 34.00 0.82
C ASP A 49 -30.03 32.84 0.76
N GLY A 50 -30.38 31.73 0.10
CA GLY A 50 -29.53 30.55 -0.06
C GLY A 50 -29.46 29.65 1.17
N GLU A 51 -30.28 29.88 2.20
CA GLU A 51 -30.37 29.03 3.38
C GLU A 51 -31.23 27.79 3.12
N SER A 52 -30.80 26.65 3.64
CA SER A 52 -31.53 25.39 3.52
C SER A 52 -32.51 25.20 4.67
N MET A 53 -33.78 24.98 4.34
CA MET A 53 -34.87 24.73 5.27
C MET A 53 -35.55 23.38 4.98
N PRO A 54 -36.14 22.73 5.99
CA PRO A 54 -37.01 21.58 5.74
C PRO A 54 -38.26 22.00 4.95
N LEU A 55 -38.77 21.09 4.12
CA LEU A 55 -40.08 21.27 3.50
C LEU A 55 -41.18 20.71 4.42
N TRP A 56 -42.23 21.49 4.63
CA TRP A 56 -43.37 21.11 5.48
C TRP A 56 -44.13 19.90 4.89
N ASP A 57 -44.77 19.15 5.78
CA ASP A 57 -45.62 18.02 5.39
C ASP A 57 -46.78 18.48 4.50
N GLY A 58 -47.09 17.68 3.47
CA GLY A 58 -48.12 18.00 2.50
C GLY A 58 -47.77 17.55 1.08
N VAL A 59 -48.67 17.86 0.15
CA VAL A 59 -48.48 17.61 -1.28
C VAL A 59 -47.99 18.90 -1.93
N HIS A 60 -46.82 18.84 -2.57
CA HIS A 60 -46.19 19.99 -3.21
C HIS A 60 -46.11 19.76 -4.71
N ARG A 61 -46.48 20.78 -5.48
CA ARG A 61 -46.39 20.73 -6.95
C ARG A 61 -45.00 21.16 -7.40
N LEU A 62 -44.44 20.41 -8.34
CA LEU A 62 -43.19 20.72 -9.00
C LEU A 62 -43.42 21.57 -10.25
N SER A 63 -42.37 22.22 -10.75
CA SER A 63 -42.41 23.05 -11.96
C SER A 63 -42.74 22.25 -13.23
N ASP A 64 -42.43 20.95 -13.26
CA ASP A 64 -42.79 20.03 -14.34
C ASP A 64 -44.27 19.57 -14.29
N GLY A 65 -45.05 20.10 -13.34
CA GLY A 65 -46.46 19.81 -13.16
C GLY A 65 -46.75 18.56 -12.32
N SER A 66 -45.74 17.75 -12.00
CA SER A 66 -45.85 16.58 -11.12
C SER A 66 -45.93 16.97 -9.65
N THR A 67 -46.13 16.00 -8.75
CA THR A 67 -46.26 16.26 -7.30
C THR A 67 -45.35 15.36 -6.49
N ILE A 68 -44.87 15.89 -5.36
CA ILE A 68 -44.19 15.14 -4.31
C ILE A 68 -44.99 15.25 -3.02
N THR A 69 -45.01 14.17 -2.23
CA THR A 69 -45.66 14.14 -0.93
C THR A 69 -44.61 14.09 0.17
N VAL A 70 -44.69 15.01 1.12
CA VAL A 70 -43.79 15.06 2.28
C VAL A 70 -44.54 14.61 3.53
N ARG A 71 -43.94 13.67 4.26
CA ARG A 71 -44.45 13.15 5.54
C ARG A 71 -43.31 13.06 6.55
N ARG A 72 -43.44 13.76 7.67
CA ARG A 72 -42.42 13.90 8.73
C ARG A 72 -41.08 14.39 8.17
N GLY A 73 -41.12 15.35 7.24
CA GLY A 73 -39.92 15.88 6.58
C GLY A 73 -39.21 14.90 5.63
N LEU A 74 -39.90 13.83 5.21
CA LEU A 74 -39.40 12.84 4.25
C LEU A 74 -40.28 12.80 3.01
N VAL A 75 -39.68 12.70 1.83
CA VAL A 75 -40.45 12.50 0.59
C VAL A 75 -40.90 11.05 0.49
N VAL A 76 -42.19 10.86 0.23
CA VAL A 76 -42.74 9.56 -0.20
C VAL A 76 -42.15 9.26 -1.59
N PRO A 77 -41.38 8.18 -1.76
CA PRO A 77 -40.63 7.96 -2.99
C PRO A 77 -41.54 7.87 -4.23
N THR A 78 -41.22 8.68 -5.24
CA THR A 78 -41.80 8.63 -6.58
C THR A 78 -40.87 7.89 -7.54
N GLU A 79 -41.35 7.53 -8.72
CA GLU A 79 -40.55 6.84 -9.75
C GLU A 79 -39.27 7.61 -10.12
N SER A 80 -39.35 8.95 -10.19
CA SER A 80 -38.19 9.80 -10.49
C SER A 80 -37.13 9.78 -9.38
N ILE A 81 -37.54 9.66 -8.12
CA ILE A 81 -36.64 9.53 -6.97
C ILE A 81 -36.05 8.12 -6.90
N ILE A 82 -36.85 7.08 -7.19
CA ILE A 82 -36.40 5.69 -7.27
C ILE A 82 -35.36 5.54 -8.39
N SER A 83 -35.67 6.02 -9.58
CA SER A 83 -34.75 6.07 -10.72
C SER A 83 -33.45 6.82 -10.39
N ALA A 84 -33.50 7.88 -9.59
CA ALA A 84 -32.31 8.62 -9.16
C ALA A 84 -31.46 7.86 -8.12
N ARG A 85 -32.06 6.95 -7.33
CA ARG A 85 -31.31 6.00 -6.48
C ARG A 85 -30.58 4.96 -7.33
N ASP A 86 -31.25 4.45 -8.36
CA ASP A 86 -30.75 3.36 -9.19
C ASP A 86 -29.73 3.82 -10.24
N ARG A 87 -29.60 5.13 -10.45
CA ARG A 87 -28.48 5.71 -11.19
C ARG A 87 -27.17 5.39 -10.49
N LYS A 88 -26.52 4.33 -10.97
CA LYS A 88 -25.15 3.98 -10.62
C LYS A 88 -24.28 5.24 -10.78
N PRO A 89 -23.58 5.71 -9.72
CA PRO A 89 -22.69 6.85 -9.86
C PRO A 89 -21.75 6.60 -11.04
N PRO A 90 -21.42 7.63 -11.84
CA PRO A 90 -20.47 7.46 -12.93
C PRO A 90 -19.24 6.76 -12.35
N ARG A 91 -18.88 5.60 -12.92
CA ARG A 91 -17.64 4.92 -12.57
C ARG A 91 -16.55 5.96 -12.76
N ARG A 92 -15.95 6.46 -11.68
CA ARG A 92 -14.65 7.15 -11.79
C ARG A 92 -13.77 6.19 -12.57
N ARG A 93 -13.36 6.56 -13.79
CA ARG A 93 -12.32 5.81 -14.48
C ARG A 93 -11.15 5.80 -13.51
N ASN A 94 -10.81 4.62 -13.00
CA ASN A 94 -9.54 4.48 -12.30
C ASN A 94 -8.49 5.00 -13.29
N PRO A 95 -7.60 5.92 -12.88
CA PRO A 95 -6.48 6.30 -13.72
C PRO A 95 -5.67 5.05 -14.10
N PRO A 96 -4.90 5.10 -15.19
CA PRO A 96 -3.94 4.07 -15.52
C PRO A 96 -3.12 3.77 -14.26
N ARG A 97 -3.27 2.56 -13.71
CA ARG A 97 -2.52 2.15 -12.53
C ARG A 97 -1.19 1.64 -13.03
N ASP A 98 -0.12 2.38 -12.74
CA ASP A 98 1.23 1.85 -12.83
C ASP A 98 1.42 0.86 -11.67
N PHE A 99 1.80 -0.38 -12.00
CA PHE A 99 2.00 -1.46 -11.03
C PHE A 99 3.48 -1.72 -10.74
N SER A 100 4.39 -0.89 -11.27
CA SER A 100 5.85 -1.10 -11.21
C SER A 100 6.35 -1.29 -9.77
N CYS A 101 5.86 -0.50 -8.81
CA CYS A 101 6.27 -0.66 -7.41
C CYS A 101 5.80 -1.98 -6.80
N ARG A 102 4.62 -2.49 -7.18
CA ARG A 102 4.13 -3.79 -6.71
C ARG A 102 4.93 -4.93 -7.34
N GLU A 103 5.20 -4.83 -8.62
CA GLU A 103 6.02 -5.80 -9.35
C GLU A 103 7.43 -5.86 -8.77
N LEU A 104 8.04 -4.70 -8.49
CA LEU A 104 9.34 -4.61 -7.83
C LEU A 104 9.33 -5.34 -6.50
N ILE A 105 8.34 -5.08 -5.64
CA ILE A 105 8.18 -5.77 -4.35
C ILE A 105 8.06 -7.28 -4.55
N GLY A 106 7.24 -7.74 -5.49
CA GLY A 106 7.08 -9.17 -5.79
C GLY A 106 8.40 -9.81 -6.21
N LYS A 107 9.13 -9.15 -7.11
CA LYS A 107 10.45 -9.58 -7.59
C LYS A 107 11.44 -9.68 -6.43
N VAL A 108 11.68 -8.61 -5.67
CA VAL A 108 12.81 -8.57 -4.73
C VAL A 108 12.52 -9.12 -3.34
N CYS A 109 11.25 -9.13 -2.92
CA CYS A 109 10.85 -9.68 -1.62
C CYS A 109 10.37 -11.13 -1.74
N GLY A 110 9.94 -11.56 -2.93
CA GLY A 110 9.25 -12.83 -3.15
C GLY A 110 7.77 -12.78 -2.73
N GLU A 111 6.95 -13.70 -3.25
CA GLU A 111 5.50 -13.69 -3.04
C GLU A 111 5.07 -13.72 -1.56
N GLN A 112 5.85 -14.39 -0.71
CA GLN A 112 5.60 -14.47 0.73
C GLN A 112 6.59 -13.64 1.56
N ARG A 113 7.25 -12.66 0.93
CA ARG A 113 8.29 -11.81 1.57
C ARG A 113 9.44 -12.62 2.17
N GLN A 114 9.84 -13.70 1.51
CA GLN A 114 10.93 -14.58 1.95
C GLN A 114 12.27 -13.83 2.07
N CYS A 115 12.45 -12.76 1.29
CA CYS A 115 13.63 -11.90 1.32
C CYS A 115 13.38 -10.59 2.09
N ALA A 116 12.41 -10.54 3.02
CA ALA A 116 12.01 -9.31 3.72
C ALA A 116 13.15 -8.58 4.44
N SER A 117 14.12 -9.32 4.96
CA SER A 117 15.28 -8.79 5.69
C SER A 117 16.40 -8.30 4.77
N MET A 118 16.34 -8.60 3.47
CA MET A 118 17.39 -8.24 2.52
C MET A 118 17.28 -6.77 2.13
N GLU A 119 18.43 -6.11 1.95
CA GLU A 119 18.51 -4.68 1.65
C GLU A 119 17.71 -4.29 0.37
N PRO A 120 17.78 -5.03 -0.75
CA PRO A 120 16.95 -4.74 -1.93
C PRO A 120 15.44 -4.70 -1.63
N CYS A 121 14.95 -5.61 -0.79
CA CYS A 121 13.54 -5.62 -0.39
C CYS A 121 13.17 -4.44 0.53
N ARG A 122 14.08 -4.03 1.43
CA ARG A 122 13.87 -2.83 2.26
C ARG A 122 13.79 -1.57 1.41
N LEU A 123 14.70 -1.41 0.44
CA LEU A 123 14.73 -0.27 -0.50
C LEU A 123 13.48 -0.24 -1.40
N ALA A 124 13.08 -1.37 -1.98
CA ALA A 124 11.84 -1.47 -2.73
C ALA A 124 10.62 -1.10 -1.86
N GLY A 125 10.64 -1.51 -0.58
CA GLY A 125 9.66 -1.11 0.42
C GLY A 125 9.61 0.39 0.67
N GLN A 126 10.74 1.09 0.64
CA GLN A 126 10.79 2.56 0.75
C GLN A 126 10.16 3.23 -0.47
N LEU A 127 10.53 2.82 -1.69
CA LEU A 127 9.93 3.34 -2.92
C LEU A 127 8.41 3.16 -2.95
N SER A 128 7.91 1.99 -2.51
CA SER A 128 6.47 1.74 -2.42
C SER A 128 5.76 2.64 -1.40
N ARG A 129 6.42 3.06 -0.32
CA ARG A 129 5.85 4.04 0.64
C ARG A 129 5.79 5.45 0.05
N PHE A 130 6.85 5.88 -0.63
CA PHE A 130 6.84 7.17 -1.34
C PHE A 130 5.76 7.22 -2.42
N GLU A 131 5.50 6.11 -3.12
CA GLU A 131 4.41 6.01 -4.09
C GLU A 131 3.03 6.15 -3.43
N ALA A 132 2.85 5.58 -2.23
CA ALA A 132 1.61 5.72 -1.47
C ALA A 132 1.40 7.16 -0.98
N GLU A 133 2.46 7.82 -0.50
CA GLU A 133 2.45 9.22 -0.08
C GLU A 133 2.16 10.18 -1.26
N GLU A 134 2.85 10.00 -2.39
CA GLU A 134 2.63 10.78 -3.61
C GLU A 134 1.19 10.62 -4.12
N ARG A 135 0.67 9.39 -4.10
CA ARG A 135 -0.72 9.10 -4.47
C ARG A 135 -1.71 9.79 -3.54
N ALA A 136 -1.45 9.80 -2.23
CA ALA A 136 -2.30 10.49 -1.26
C ALA A 136 -2.28 12.01 -1.47
N ALA A 137 -1.12 12.58 -1.77
CA ALA A 137 -0.96 14.00 -2.09
C ALA A 137 -1.72 14.38 -3.37
N LEU A 138 -1.57 13.61 -4.45
CA LEU A 138 -2.27 13.84 -5.72
C LEU A 138 -3.79 13.73 -5.57
N GLN A 139 -4.28 12.78 -4.76
CA GLN A 139 -5.71 12.66 -4.45
C GLN A 139 -6.23 13.88 -3.70
N SER A 140 -5.47 14.37 -2.71
CA SER A 140 -5.83 15.55 -1.91
C SER A 140 -5.84 16.83 -2.76
N SER A 141 -4.98 16.92 -3.76
CA SER A 141 -4.89 18.04 -4.71
C SER A 141 -5.90 17.97 -5.87
N GLY A 142 -6.84 17.01 -5.86
CA GLY A 142 -7.81 16.83 -6.94
C GLY A 142 -7.22 16.25 -8.24
N GLN A 143 -5.93 15.90 -8.23
CA GLN A 143 -5.18 15.33 -9.36
C GLN A 143 -5.10 13.80 -9.25
N ALA A 144 -6.17 13.17 -8.76
CA ALA A 144 -6.19 11.72 -8.53
C ALA A 144 -5.85 10.91 -9.79
N SER A 145 -6.00 11.50 -10.98
CA SER A 145 -5.72 10.87 -12.28
C SER A 145 -4.30 11.05 -12.82
N ALA A 146 -3.46 11.85 -12.16
CA ALA A 146 -2.07 12.05 -12.58
C ALA A 146 -1.22 10.79 -12.31
N ILE A 147 -0.28 10.51 -13.21
CA ILE A 147 0.77 9.52 -12.98
C ILE A 147 1.87 10.22 -12.19
N GLY A 148 2.12 9.76 -10.97
CA GLY A 148 3.19 10.27 -10.13
C GLY A 148 4.58 10.00 -10.69
N THR A 149 5.59 10.59 -10.08
CA THR A 149 7.01 10.44 -10.42
C THR A 149 7.62 9.16 -9.85
N VAL A 150 7.13 8.68 -8.71
CA VAL A 150 7.67 7.50 -8.02
C VAL A 150 7.46 6.20 -8.82
N PRO A 151 6.32 5.96 -9.51
CA PRO A 151 6.17 4.80 -10.38
C PRO A 151 7.26 4.66 -11.46
N ALA A 152 7.79 5.78 -11.98
CA ALA A 152 8.90 5.74 -12.93
C ALA A 152 10.21 5.26 -12.26
N GLN A 153 10.46 5.66 -11.02
CA GLN A 153 11.62 5.20 -10.24
C GLN A 153 11.52 3.70 -9.93
N CYS A 154 10.32 3.20 -9.61
CA CYS A 154 10.09 1.76 -9.46
C CYS A 154 10.36 0.99 -10.77
N ARG A 155 10.02 1.58 -11.92
CA ARG A 155 10.32 1.01 -13.25
C ARG A 155 11.82 0.97 -13.55
N GLN A 156 12.55 2.00 -13.16
CA GLN A 156 14.01 2.02 -13.26
C GLN A 156 14.64 0.96 -12.35
N ALA A 157 14.18 0.87 -11.10
CA ALA A 157 14.61 -0.15 -10.15
C ALA A 157 14.32 -1.57 -10.65
N LEU A 158 13.19 -1.81 -11.33
CA LEU A 158 12.88 -3.10 -11.94
C LEU A 158 13.93 -3.53 -12.97
N ALA A 159 14.46 -2.57 -13.73
CA ALA A 159 15.47 -2.80 -14.76
C ALA A 159 16.91 -2.93 -14.19
N ASP A 160 17.13 -2.51 -12.94
CA ASP A 160 18.42 -2.59 -12.26
C ASP A 160 18.56 -3.91 -11.48
N GLU A 161 18.98 -4.96 -12.16
CA GLU A 161 19.22 -6.27 -11.55
C GLU A 161 20.38 -6.29 -10.53
N ALA A 162 21.31 -5.33 -10.62
CA ALA A 162 22.45 -5.27 -9.71
C ALA A 162 22.01 -4.78 -8.32
N GLN A 163 21.13 -3.78 -8.29
CA GLN A 163 20.61 -3.20 -7.06
C GLN A 163 19.32 -3.88 -6.57
N PHE A 164 18.52 -4.43 -7.48
CA PHE A 164 17.24 -5.08 -7.20
C PHE A 164 17.17 -6.50 -7.81
N PRO A 165 18.01 -7.44 -7.35
CA PRO A 165 17.97 -8.82 -7.82
C PRO A 165 16.67 -9.51 -7.38
N PRO A 166 16.18 -10.51 -8.13
CA PRO A 166 15.03 -11.30 -7.73
C PRO A 166 15.29 -12.05 -6.42
N CYS A 167 14.25 -12.21 -5.61
CA CYS A 167 14.31 -12.96 -4.37
C CYS A 167 14.68 -14.41 -4.67
N GLN A 168 15.88 -14.80 -4.28
CA GLN A 168 16.31 -16.19 -4.33
C GLN A 168 15.79 -16.85 -3.05
N LYS A 169 14.75 -17.67 -3.20
CA LYS A 169 14.20 -18.49 -2.12
C LYS A 169 15.34 -19.32 -1.54
N LEU A 170 15.65 -19.11 -0.25
CA LEU A 170 16.67 -19.91 0.42
C LEU A 170 16.36 -21.40 0.18
N PRO A 171 17.36 -22.22 -0.18
CA PRO A 171 17.11 -23.61 -0.54
C PRO A 171 16.39 -24.37 0.60
N PRO A 172 15.47 -25.30 0.30
CA PRO A 172 14.97 -26.27 1.28
C PRO A 172 16.13 -26.90 2.07
N ARG A 173 15.92 -27.23 3.35
CA ARG A 173 16.98 -27.79 4.22
C ARG A 173 17.67 -29.02 3.64
N GLU A 174 16.92 -29.84 2.91
CA GLU A 174 17.41 -31.05 2.23
C GLU A 174 18.31 -30.75 1.02
N SER A 175 18.15 -29.58 0.40
CA SER A 175 18.96 -29.12 -0.72
C SER A 175 20.17 -28.28 -0.31
N LEU A 176 20.29 -27.94 0.97
CA LEU A 176 21.47 -27.24 1.49
C LEU A 176 22.66 -28.19 1.50
N THR A 177 23.85 -27.65 1.21
CA THR A 177 25.12 -28.35 1.43
C THR A 177 25.32 -28.64 2.92
N ALA A 178 26.39 -29.37 3.26
CA ALA A 178 26.73 -29.58 4.66
C ALA A 178 26.97 -28.25 5.39
N CYS A 179 27.62 -27.28 4.76
CA CYS A 179 27.86 -25.97 5.36
C CYS A 179 26.60 -25.11 5.41
N GLY A 180 25.76 -25.12 4.37
CA GLY A 180 24.47 -24.41 4.44
C GLY A 180 23.57 -24.93 5.56
N ARG A 181 23.56 -26.25 5.82
CA ARG A 181 22.84 -26.82 6.98
C ARG A 181 23.45 -26.39 8.32
N LEU A 182 24.78 -26.33 8.41
CA LEU A 182 25.49 -25.87 9.59
C LEU A 182 25.16 -24.40 9.89
N GLU A 183 25.30 -23.52 8.90
CA GLU A 183 25.02 -22.08 9.00
C GLU A 183 23.58 -21.85 9.47
N ARG A 184 22.59 -22.45 8.79
CA ARG A 184 21.19 -22.30 9.18
C ARG A 184 20.90 -22.80 10.59
N ARG A 185 21.53 -23.89 11.05
CA ARG A 185 21.35 -24.41 12.41
C ARG A 185 21.92 -23.45 13.46
N VAL A 186 23.12 -22.94 13.22
CA VAL A 186 23.87 -22.15 14.21
C VAL A 186 23.45 -20.68 14.20
N CYS A 187 23.14 -20.12 13.03
CA CYS A 187 22.71 -18.75 12.85
C CYS A 187 21.18 -18.56 12.99
N GLY A 188 20.41 -19.63 12.81
CA GLY A 188 18.94 -19.64 12.78
C GLY A 188 18.37 -19.27 11.41
N ASP A 189 17.11 -19.65 11.13
CA ASP A 189 16.48 -19.47 9.80
C ASP A 189 16.38 -17.99 9.36
N ALA A 190 16.43 -17.06 10.31
CA ALA A 190 16.40 -15.60 10.08
C ALA A 190 17.67 -14.88 10.58
N ALA A 191 18.81 -15.59 10.70
CA ALA A 191 20.09 -15.03 11.18
C ALA A 191 20.02 -14.38 12.58
N GLN A 192 19.19 -14.91 13.46
CA GLN A 192 18.91 -14.40 14.81
C GLN A 192 20.14 -14.46 15.74
N CYS A 193 21.10 -15.32 15.41
CA CYS A 193 22.36 -15.53 16.12
C CYS A 193 23.57 -15.04 15.29
N ALA A 194 23.37 -14.10 14.37
CA ALA A 194 24.44 -13.56 13.52
C ALA A 194 25.62 -12.96 14.31
N GLY A 195 25.40 -12.51 15.55
CA GLY A 195 26.46 -11.99 16.42
C GLY A 195 27.26 -13.05 17.18
N ASP A 196 26.83 -14.32 17.15
CA ASP A 196 27.47 -15.38 17.92
C ASP A 196 28.72 -15.90 17.20
N GLU A 197 29.79 -16.18 17.95
CA GLU A 197 31.07 -16.67 17.41
C GLU A 197 30.89 -17.95 16.57
N ALA A 198 30.06 -18.88 17.06
CA ALA A 198 29.74 -20.11 16.33
C ALA A 198 29.09 -19.82 14.96
N CYS A 199 28.25 -18.80 14.85
CA CYS A 199 27.62 -18.42 13.59
C CYS A 199 28.65 -17.80 12.62
N GLN A 200 29.57 -16.98 13.12
CA GLN A 200 30.65 -16.42 12.32
C GLN A 200 31.57 -17.51 11.75
N LEU A 201 31.94 -18.49 12.57
CA LEU A 201 32.71 -19.66 12.14
C LEU A 201 31.95 -20.51 11.10
N ALA A 202 30.64 -20.73 11.30
CA ALA A 202 29.82 -21.47 10.35
C ALA A 202 29.75 -20.77 8.97
N ARG A 203 29.61 -19.44 8.95
CA ARG A 203 29.65 -18.63 7.72
C ARG A 203 31.00 -18.65 7.04
N GLN A 204 32.09 -18.62 7.82
CA GLN A 204 33.43 -18.75 7.28
C GLN A 204 33.60 -20.09 6.55
N LEU A 205 33.15 -21.19 7.16
CA LEU A 205 33.20 -22.51 6.53
C LEU A 205 32.34 -22.61 5.26
N GLU A 206 31.14 -22.04 5.26
CA GLU A 206 30.27 -21.99 4.07
C GLU A 206 30.93 -21.20 2.93
N LYS A 207 31.54 -20.06 3.24
CA LYS A 207 32.31 -19.29 2.25
C LYS A 207 33.47 -20.10 1.69
N THR A 208 34.23 -20.80 2.55
CA THR A 208 35.33 -21.65 2.11
C THR A 208 34.84 -22.79 1.21
N GLU A 209 33.72 -23.44 1.55
CA GLU A 209 33.11 -24.47 0.69
C GLU A 209 32.74 -23.91 -0.69
N LEU A 210 32.15 -22.71 -0.74
CA LEU A 210 31.80 -22.06 -1.99
C LEU A 210 33.05 -21.76 -2.84
N ASP A 211 34.09 -21.18 -2.23
CA ASP A 211 35.34 -20.85 -2.91
C ASP A 211 36.03 -22.11 -3.45
N GLU A 212 36.03 -23.23 -2.71
CA GLU A 212 36.57 -24.52 -3.15
C GLU A 212 35.80 -25.12 -4.34
N ARG A 213 34.46 -25.05 -4.32
CA ARG A 213 33.61 -25.53 -5.42
C ARG A 213 33.82 -24.70 -6.68
N VAL A 214 33.97 -23.37 -6.53
CA VAL A 214 34.26 -22.45 -7.64
C VAL A 214 35.62 -22.76 -8.25
N ALA A 215 36.66 -22.92 -7.42
CA ALA A 215 38.00 -23.28 -7.88
C ALA A 215 38.03 -24.65 -8.61
N ALA A 216 37.16 -25.58 -8.20
CA ALA A 216 37.01 -26.87 -8.86
C ALA A 216 36.16 -26.86 -10.14
N GLY A 217 35.43 -25.77 -10.43
CA GLY A 217 34.51 -25.67 -11.57
C GLY A 217 33.27 -26.56 -11.47
N ASP A 218 32.97 -27.13 -10.29
CA ASP A 218 31.84 -28.01 -10.06
C ASP A 218 31.15 -27.68 -8.74
N MET A 219 29.97 -27.06 -8.86
CA MET A 219 29.14 -26.67 -7.72
C MET A 219 28.58 -27.84 -6.93
N LYS A 220 28.68 -29.08 -7.41
CA LYS A 220 28.21 -30.30 -6.71
C LYS A 220 29.35 -31.07 -6.04
N LYS A 221 30.60 -30.75 -6.35
CA LYS A 221 31.77 -31.45 -5.82
C LYS A 221 31.81 -31.45 -4.29
N ASP A 222 32.12 -32.60 -3.72
CA ASP A 222 32.42 -32.69 -2.29
C ASP A 222 33.82 -32.14 -2.03
N THR A 223 33.93 -31.18 -1.11
CA THR A 223 35.18 -30.45 -0.85
C THR A 223 35.69 -30.70 0.58
N PRO A 224 36.97 -30.38 0.89
CA PRO A 224 37.47 -30.43 2.26
C PRO A 224 36.58 -29.64 3.24
N ALA A 225 36.15 -28.43 2.89
CA ALA A 225 35.22 -27.66 3.73
C ALA A 225 33.86 -28.35 3.89
N SER A 226 33.37 -29.04 2.85
CA SER A 226 32.14 -29.87 2.95
C SER A 226 32.28 -30.94 4.04
N ALA A 227 33.47 -31.56 4.17
CA ALA A 227 33.77 -32.53 5.21
C ALA A 227 33.87 -31.89 6.60
N ASP A 228 34.47 -30.71 6.70
CA ASP A 228 34.57 -29.94 7.94
C ASP A 228 33.20 -29.55 8.48
N CYS A 229 32.32 -29.09 7.61
CA CYS A 229 30.94 -28.80 7.98
C CYS A 229 30.17 -30.03 8.44
N ARG A 230 30.41 -31.21 7.83
CA ARG A 230 29.83 -32.47 8.35
C ARG A 230 30.36 -32.84 9.73
N ARG A 231 31.63 -32.55 10.04
CA ARG A 231 32.20 -32.73 11.38
C ARG A 231 31.57 -31.76 12.38
N ALA A 232 31.52 -30.48 12.03
CA ALA A 232 30.89 -29.43 12.83
C ALA A 232 29.38 -29.67 13.08
N LEU A 233 28.67 -30.26 12.11
CA LEU A 233 27.28 -30.69 12.30
C LEU A 233 27.12 -31.74 13.41
N ARG A 234 28.16 -32.48 13.77
CA ARG A 234 28.14 -33.44 14.89
C ARG A 234 28.67 -32.85 16.19
N ASP A 235 29.35 -31.72 16.15
CA ASP A 235 29.90 -31.02 17.31
C ASP A 235 28.93 -29.94 17.80
N SER A 236 27.98 -30.34 18.64
CA SER A 236 27.00 -29.42 19.22
C SER A 236 27.59 -28.49 20.29
N VAL A 237 28.84 -28.71 20.72
CA VAL A 237 29.51 -27.87 21.72
C VAL A 237 30.14 -26.67 21.04
N ALA A 238 30.90 -26.90 19.97
CA ALA A 238 31.49 -25.83 19.18
C ALA A 238 30.48 -25.13 18.25
N PHE A 239 29.48 -25.88 17.73
CA PHE A 239 28.46 -25.38 16.82
C PHE A 239 27.04 -25.65 17.34
N PRO A 240 26.65 -25.01 18.45
CA PRO A 240 25.33 -25.19 19.03
C PRO A 240 24.23 -24.60 18.14
N GLU A 241 23.00 -25.05 18.31
CA GLU A 241 21.85 -24.44 17.64
C GLU A 241 21.64 -23.00 18.08
N CYS A 242 21.11 -22.17 17.18
CA CYS A 242 20.76 -20.79 17.53
C CYS A 242 19.83 -20.76 18.76
N GLY A 243 20.19 -19.92 19.74
CA GLY A 243 19.46 -19.79 21.00
C GLY A 243 19.73 -20.92 22.01
N PHE A 244 20.63 -21.86 21.75
CA PHE A 244 21.07 -22.86 22.75
C PHE A 244 21.59 -22.20 24.03
N TRP A 245 22.53 -21.26 23.92
CA TRP A 245 23.10 -20.57 25.10
C TRP A 245 22.09 -19.67 25.81
N ARG A 246 21.17 -19.03 25.07
CA ARG A 246 20.05 -18.28 25.65
C ARG A 246 19.14 -19.17 26.48
N ARG A 247 18.79 -20.36 25.96
CA ARG A 247 18.01 -21.39 26.68
C ARG A 247 18.75 -21.92 27.90
N LEU A 248 20.05 -22.14 27.81
CA LEU A 248 20.86 -22.74 28.88
C LEU A 248 21.18 -21.75 30.01
N LEU A 249 21.32 -20.46 29.68
CA LEU A 249 21.68 -19.39 30.63
C LEU A 249 20.47 -18.57 31.11
N GLY A 250 19.25 -18.92 30.68
CA GLY A 250 18.01 -18.30 31.17
C GLY A 250 17.87 -16.81 30.86
N ARG A 251 18.41 -16.34 29.72
CA ARG A 251 18.25 -14.96 29.24
C ARG A 251 17.51 -14.91 27.90
#